data_AF-L0EGL4-F1
#
_entry.id   AF-L0EGL4-F1
#
_cell.length_a   1.000
_cell.length_b   1.000
_cell.length_c   1.000
_cell.angle_alpha   90.00
_cell.angle_beta   90.00
_cell.angle_gamma   90.00
#
_symmetry.space_group_name_H-M   'P 1'
#
loop_
_entity.id
_entity.type
_entity.pdbx_description
1 polymer ?
#
loop_
_entity_poly.entity_id
_entity_poly.type
_entity_poly.pdbx_seq_one_letter_code
_entity_poly.pdbx_strand_id
1 'polypeptide(L)' 'MAKPVEVDAVWLERIAEVVNGLEYGSVVITVHDGRIVQIDRTERKRFDAAAAARRAQPVAGRPLPKTGEAKH' A
#
# COMPACT_ATOMS: atom_id res chain seq x y z
N MET A 1 -32.88 -21.52 -12.50
CA MET A 1 -32.75 -20.56 -11.38
C MET A 1 -31.48 -20.93 -10.62
N ALA A 2 -30.49 -20.04 -10.51
CA ALA A 2 -29.31 -20.32 -9.69
C ALA A 2 -29.68 -20.20 -8.21
N LYS A 3 -29.19 -21.10 -7.36
CA LYS A 3 -29.38 -20.99 -5.91
C LYS A 3 -28.63 -19.76 -5.38
N PRO A 4 -29.20 -19.01 -4.43
CA PRO A 4 -28.46 -18.03 -3.67
C PRO A 4 -27.25 -18.68 -3.01
N VAL A 5 -26.14 -17.95 -2.93
CA VAL A 5 -25.01 -18.38 -2.13
C VAL A 5 -25.36 -18.18 -0.66
N GLU A 6 -25.26 -19.24 0.11
CA GLU A 6 -25.36 -19.18 1.56
C GLU A 6 -23.96 -18.93 2.11
N VAL A 7 -23.76 -17.77 2.75
CA VAL A 7 -22.50 -17.45 3.42
C VAL A 7 -22.65 -17.87 4.89
N ASP A 8 -22.20 -19.08 5.20
CA ASP A 8 -22.23 -19.62 6.55
C ASP A 8 -21.09 -19.05 7.42
N ALA A 9 -21.06 -19.47 8.69
CA ALA A 9 -20.05 -19.03 9.65
C ALA A 9 -18.61 -19.36 9.20
N VAL A 10 -18.42 -20.49 8.49
CA VAL A 10 -17.10 -20.91 8.00
C VAL A 10 -16.61 -19.95 6.92
N TRP A 11 -17.49 -19.58 5.98
CA TRP A 11 -17.15 -18.59 4.96
C TRP A 11 -16.94 -17.20 5.51
N LEU A 12 -17.72 -16.78 6.51
CA LEU A 12 -17.52 -15.50 7.19
C LEU A 12 -16.14 -15.42 7.84
N GLU A 13 -15.75 -16.45 8.58
CA GLU A 13 -14.41 -16.54 9.20
C GLU A 13 -13.32 -16.50 8.13
N ARG A 14 -13.47 -17.28 7.06
CA ARG A 14 -12.47 -17.35 6.00
C ARG A 14 -12.33 -16.04 5.21
N ILE A 15 -13.44 -15.36 4.92
CA ILE A 15 -13.40 -14.04 4.27
C ILE A 15 -12.75 -13.03 5.21
N ALA A 16 -13.05 -13.08 6.51
CA ALA A 16 -12.41 -12.21 7.50
C ALA A 16 -10.90 -12.43 7.56
N GLU A 17 -10.42 -13.67 7.54
CA GLU A 17 -8.98 -13.99 7.47
C GLU A 17 -8.31 -13.40 6.21
N VAL A 18 -8.98 -13.47 5.06
CA VAL A 18 -8.42 -12.98 3.79
C VAL A 18 -8.36 -11.45 3.75
N VAL A 19 -9.37 -10.78 4.29
CA VAL A 19 -9.43 -9.31 4.36
C VAL A 19 -8.54 -8.78 5.48
N ASN A 20 -8.32 -9.54 6.56
CA ASN A 20 -7.48 -9.13 7.66
C ASN A 20 -6.03 -8.88 7.19
N GLY A 21 -5.51 -7.72 7.58
CA GLY A 21 -4.17 -7.25 7.19
C GLY A 21 -4.09 -6.66 5.78
N LEU A 22 -5.20 -6.57 5.04
CA LEU A 22 -5.21 -5.86 3.76
C LEU A 22 -5.23 -4.35 4.01
N GLU A 23 -4.07 -3.71 4.01
CA GLU A 23 -3.97 -2.25 4.21
C GLU A 23 -4.56 -1.46 3.05
N TYR A 24 -4.26 -1.88 1.82
CA TYR A 24 -4.75 -1.25 0.59
C TYR A 24 -4.89 -2.31 -0.50
N GLY A 25 -6.09 -2.47 -1.06
CA GLY A 25 -6.31 -3.46 -2.10
C GLY A 25 -7.77 -3.86 -2.28
N SER A 26 -7.99 -5.06 -2.79
CA SER A 26 -9.32 -5.63 -3.01
C SER A 26 -9.33 -7.14 -2.81
N VAL A 27 -10.47 -7.66 -2.35
CA VAL A 27 -10.78 -9.09 -2.36
C VAL A 27 -11.93 -9.32 -3.34
N VAL A 28 -11.78 -10.29 -4.23
CA VAL A 28 -12.78 -10.70 -5.22
C VAL A 28 -13.20 -12.13 -4.92
N ILE A 29 -14.50 -12.36 -4.78
CA ILE A 29 -15.07 -13.67 -4.48
C ILE A 29 -15.91 -14.10 -5.68
N THR A 30 -15.63 -15.28 -6.22
CA THR A 30 -16.36 -15.82 -7.37
C THR A 30 -17.28 -16.93 -6.92
N VAL A 31 -18.56 -16.82 -7.28
CA VAL A 31 -19.63 -17.75 -6.92
C VAL A 31 -20.18 -18.42 -8.17
N HIS A 32 -20.20 -19.74 -8.19
CA HIS A 32 -20.79 -20.56 -9.25
C HIS A 32 -21.77 -21.55 -8.62
N ASP A 33 -22.98 -21.63 -9.17
CA ASP A 33 -24.04 -22.55 -8.69
C ASP A 33 -24.29 -22.45 -7.16
N GLY A 34 -24.34 -21.22 -6.64
CA GLY A 34 -24.56 -20.97 -5.21
C GLY A 34 -23.41 -21.39 -4.28
N ARG A 35 -22.22 -21.67 -4.83
CA ARG A 35 -21.02 -22.02 -4.06
C ARG A 35 -19.89 -21.06 -4.37
N ILE A 36 -19.17 -20.64 -3.33
CA ILE A 36 -17.91 -19.93 -3.51
C ILE A 36 -16.89 -20.92 -4.08
N VAL A 37 -16.33 -20.60 -5.24
CA VAL A 37 -15.35 -21.45 -5.92
C VAL A 37 -13.96 -20.82 -5.96
N GLN A 38 -13.86 -19.50 -5.75
CA GLN A 38 -12.60 -18.77 -5.80
C GLN A 38 -12.63 -17.54 -4.90
N ILE A 39 -11.48 -17.23 -4.31
CA ILE A 39 -11.22 -15.98 -3.58
C ILE A 39 -9.85 -15.47 -4.01
N ASP A 40 -9.81 -14.28 -4.60
CA ASP A 40 -8.57 -13.58 -4.97
C ASP A 40 -8.36 -12.38 -4.07
N ARG A 41 -7.16 -12.28 -3.48
CA ARG A 41 -6.69 -11.10 -2.74
C ARG A 41 -5.66 -10.36 -3.57
N THR A 42 -5.90 -9.07 -3.80
CA THR A 42 -4.97 -8.17 -4.47
C THR A 42 -4.54 -7.09 -3.50
N GLU A 43 -3.24 -6.98 -3.25
CA GLU A 43 -2.67 -5.93 -2.41
C GLU A 43 -1.94 -4.87 -3.25
N ARG A 44 -2.02 -3.61 -2.82
CA ARG A 44 -1.36 -2.48 -3.47
C ARG A 44 -0.54 -1.71 -2.47
N LYS A 45 0.77 -1.94 -2.46
CA LYS A 45 1.70 -1.13 -1.66
C LYS A 45 2.14 0.09 -2.46
N ARG A 46 1.88 1.29 -1.91
CA ARG A 46 2.48 2.52 -2.44
C ARG A 46 3.86 2.67 -1.82
N PHE A 47 4.89 2.69 -2.66
CA PHE A 47 6.23 3.08 -2.22
C PHE A 47 6.34 4.58 -2.45
N ASP A 48 6.19 5.37 -1.38
CA ASP A 48 6.36 6.82 -1.47
C ASP A 48 7.82 7.16 -1.80
N ALA A 49 8.10 7.44 -3.08
CA ALA A 49 9.39 7.90 -3.55
C ALA A 49 9.81 9.25 -2.91
N ALA A 50 8.85 10.00 -2.35
CA ALA A 50 9.09 11.29 -1.71
C ALA A 50 9.92 11.18 -0.41
N ALA A 51 9.88 10.05 0.31
CA ALA A 51 10.70 9.85 1.51
C ALA A 51 12.17 9.55 1.16
N ALA A 52 12.42 8.89 0.03
CA ALA A 52 13.77 8.61 -0.46
C ALA A 52 14.47 9.89 -0.96
N ALA A 53 13.75 10.79 -1.63
CA ALA A 53 14.31 12.04 -2.16
C ALA A 53 14.74 13.04 -1.07
N ARG A 54 14.11 13.02 0.12
CA ARG A 54 14.49 13.94 1.22
C ARG A 54 15.77 13.52 1.97
N ARG A 55 16.16 12.25 1.90
CA ARG A 55 17.42 11.77 2.50
C ARG A 55 18.65 12.02 1.62
N ALA A 56 18.45 12.40 0.35
CA ALA A 56 19.52 12.59 -0.62
C ALA A 56 19.87 14.06 -0.88
N GLN A 57 19.41 15.03 -0.07
CA GLN A 57 19.85 16.41 -0.20
C GLN A 57 21.28 16.56 0.33
N PRO A 58 22.28 16.86 -0.52
CA PRO A 58 23.59 17.26 -0.05
C PRO A 58 23.44 18.65 0.56
N VAL A 59 24.04 18.86 1.73
CA VAL A 59 24.16 20.16 2.40
C VAL A 59 25.06 21.11 1.57
N ALA A 60 24.61 21.55 0.41
CA ALA A 60 25.32 22.52 -0.43
C ALA A 60 24.87 23.93 -0.03
N GLY A 61 25.60 24.57 0.89
CA GLY A 61 25.36 25.98 1.17
C GLY A 61 25.93 26.50 2.48
N ARG A 62 27.26 26.44 2.66
CA ARG A 62 27.94 27.33 3.59
C ARG A 62 28.87 28.23 2.78
N PRO A 63 28.53 29.51 2.55
CA PRO A 63 29.43 30.42 1.86
C PRO A 63 30.66 30.67 2.74
N LEU A 64 31.85 30.50 2.18
CA LEU A 64 33.08 30.99 2.83
C LEU A 64 33.03 32.52 2.88
N PRO A 65 33.36 33.16 4.01
CA PRO A 65 33.54 34.61 4.03
C PRO A 65 34.72 34.96 3.12
N LYS A 66 34.46 35.78 2.11
CA LYS A 66 35.50 36.43 1.31
C LYS A 66 36.16 37.47 2.22
N THR A 67 37.33 37.16 2.77
CA THR A 67 38.18 38.17 3.41
C THR A 67 38.65 39.13 2.31
N GLY A 68 37.91 40.23 2.18
CA GLY A 68 38.29 41.35 1.33
C GLY A 68 39.47 42.08 1.93
N GLU A 69 40.43 42.36 1.06
CA GLU A 69 41.53 43.30 1.27
C GLU A 69 41.02 44.63 1.83
N ALA A 70 41.65 45.11 2.90
CA ALA A 70 41.70 46.54 3.21
C ALA A 70 43.17 46.92 3.25
N LYS A 71 43.61 47.59 2.17
CA LYS A 71 44.84 48.37 2.14
C LYS A 71 44.66 49.57 3.07
N HIS A 72 45.64 49.85 3.93
CA HIS A 72 46.18 51.19 4.20
C HIS A 72 47.42 51.09 5.10
#